data_AF-A0AB33EBJ7-F1
#
_entry.id   AF-A0AB33EBJ7-F1
#
_cell.length_a   1.000
_cell.length_b   1.000
_cell.length_c   1.000
_cell.angle_alpha   90.00
_cell.angle_beta   90.00
_cell.angle_gamma   90.00
#
_symmetry.space_group_name_H-M   'P 1'
#
loop_
_entity.id
_entity.type
_entity.pdbx_description
1 polymer ?
#
loop_
_entity_poly.entity_id
_entity_poly.type
_entity_poly.pdbx_seq_one_letter_code
_entity_poly.pdbx_strand_id
1 'polypeptide(L)'
;MIDRIMSRKSEHKVRSTRLIATADGTPMTVAMLRRRFDLAREAAGVAKSEFQMRDLRAKAGTDKAESSGDILQARDQLGHKAVVMTEKYIRNRMGKTATPTK
;
A
#
# COMPACT_ATOMS: atom_id res chain seq x y z
N MET A 1 -1.29 10.11 22.21
CA MET A 1 -0.93 8.71 21.86
C MET A 1 0.53 8.58 21.44
N ILE A 2 1.01 9.42 20.49
CA ILE A 2 2.39 9.39 20.02
C ILE A 2 3.39 9.65 21.16
N ASP A 3 3.09 10.59 22.06
CA ASP A 3 3.98 10.95 23.18
C ASP A 3 4.23 9.78 24.14
N ARG A 4 3.20 8.98 24.41
CA ARG A 4 3.31 7.75 25.22
C ARG A 4 4.25 6.73 24.58
N ILE A 5 4.19 6.59 23.25
CA ILE A 5 5.06 5.68 22.49
C ILE A 5 6.51 6.18 22.53
N MET A 6 6.71 7.50 22.39
CA MET A 6 8.03 8.11 22.42
C MET A 6 8.69 7.97 23.80
N SER A 7 7.94 8.24 24.88
CA SER A 7 8.39 8.11 26.28
C SER A 7 8.80 6.66 26.62
N ARG A 8 7.99 5.67 26.23
CA ARG A 8 8.38 4.26 26.42
C ARG A 8 9.61 3.88 25.59
N LYS A 9 9.73 4.37 24.35
CA LYS A 9 10.88 4.09 23.49
C LYS A 9 12.18 4.73 24.02
N SER A 10 12.13 5.82 24.77
CA SER A 10 13.33 6.38 25.41
C SER A 10 13.90 5.50 26.52
N GLU A 11 13.10 4.64 27.14
CA GLU A 11 13.53 3.72 28.20
C GLU A 11 14.33 2.51 27.66
N HIS A 12 14.25 2.23 26.35
CA HIS A 12 14.87 1.06 25.75
C HIS A 12 16.18 1.45 25.05
N LYS A 13 17.29 0.79 25.42
CA LYS A 13 18.62 0.98 24.79
C LYS A 13 18.61 0.72 23.29
N VAL A 14 17.79 -0.25 22.85
CA VAL A 14 17.47 -0.50 21.44
C VAL A 14 15.99 -0.21 21.25
N ARG A 15 15.69 0.91 20.57
CA ARG A 15 14.34 1.18 20.09
C ARG A 15 14.00 0.13 19.04
N SER A 16 12.77 -0.41 19.06
CA SER A 16 12.31 -1.46 18.13
C SER A 16 12.94 -1.32 16.75
N THR A 17 13.61 -2.37 16.27
CA THR A 17 14.30 -2.39 14.97
C THR A 17 13.34 -2.33 13.78
N ARG A 18 12.02 -2.40 14.03
CA ARG A 18 10.99 -2.36 13.00
C ARG A 18 10.27 -1.02 13.00
N LEU A 19 10.11 -0.47 11.80
CA LEU A 19 9.40 0.79 11.57
C LEU A 19 7.93 0.72 12.02
N ILE A 20 7.26 -0.39 11.72
CA ILE A 20 5.84 -0.58 12.01
C ILE A 20 5.68 -1.28 13.38
N ALA A 21 5.14 -0.54 14.34
CA ALA A 21 4.92 -0.99 15.71
C ALA A 21 3.49 -0.71 16.19
N THR A 22 3.06 -1.48 17.19
CA THR A 22 1.81 -1.25 17.91
C THR A 22 1.91 -0.05 18.85
N ALA A 23 0.78 0.33 19.46
CA ALA A 23 0.73 1.35 20.50
C ALA A 23 1.54 1.01 21.76
N ASP A 24 1.93 -0.26 21.90
CA ASP A 24 2.77 -0.78 22.98
C ASP A 24 4.22 -0.99 22.51
N GLY A 25 4.58 -0.47 21.33
CA GLY A 25 5.94 -0.52 20.81
C GLY A 25 6.38 -1.89 20.28
N THR A 26 5.50 -2.91 20.30
CA THR A 26 5.81 -4.23 19.75
C THR A 26 5.76 -4.22 18.22
N PRO A 27 6.66 -4.93 17.52
CA PRO A 27 6.60 -5.01 16.07
C PRO A 27 5.30 -5.64 15.58
N MET A 28 4.70 -5.08 14.53
CA MET A 28 3.51 -5.67 13.94
C MET A 28 3.87 -6.93 13.13
N THR A 29 3.04 -7.96 13.24
CA THR A 29 3.11 -9.15 12.38
C THR A 29 2.29 -8.96 11.11
N VAL A 30 2.52 -9.82 10.11
CA VAL A 30 1.74 -9.84 8.86
C VAL A 30 0.25 -10.07 9.14
N ALA A 31 -0.08 -10.97 10.06
CA ALA A 31 -1.47 -11.25 10.45
C ALA A 31 -2.15 -10.01 11.08
N MET A 32 -1.43 -9.25 11.89
CA MET A 32 -1.96 -8.01 12.49
C MET A 32 -2.25 -6.95 11.44
N LEU A 33 -1.33 -6.75 10.48
CA LEU A 33 -1.54 -5.84 9.36
C LEU A 33 -2.76 -6.25 8.52
N ARG A 34 -2.86 -7.54 8.20
CA ARG A 34 -3.99 -8.07 7.44
C ARG A 34 -5.32 -7.88 8.17
N ARG A 35 -5.37 -8.19 9.47
CA ARG A 35 -6.59 -8.03 10.28
C ARG A 35 -7.03 -6.57 10.33
N ARG A 36 -6.10 -5.62 10.51
CA ARG A 36 -6.43 -4.19 10.52
C ARG A 36 -6.99 -3.73 9.17
N PHE A 37 -6.43 -4.21 8.06
CA PHE A 37 -7.00 -3.95 6.74
C PHE A 37 -8.42 -4.53 6.60
N ASP A 38 -8.62 -5.79 7.00
CA ASP A 38 -9.92 -6.44 6.88
C ASP A 38 -11.01 -5.70 7.71
N LEU A 39 -10.65 -5.21 8.90
CA LEU A 39 -11.53 -4.37 9.73
C LEU A 39 -11.84 -3.02 9.08
N ALA A 40 -10.83 -2.36 8.49
CA ALA A 40 -11.05 -1.09 7.79
C ALA A 40 -11.93 -1.26 6.55
N ARG A 41 -11.76 -2.36 5.81
CA ARG A 41 -12.60 -2.72 4.66
C ARG A 41 -14.05 -2.97 5.08
N GLU A 42 -14.25 -3.72 6.17
CA GLU A 42 -15.57 -3.99 6.73
C GLU A 42 -16.26 -2.70 7.19
N ALA A 43 -15.53 -1.82 7.89
CA ALA A 43 -16.03 -0.50 8.28
C ALA A 43 -16.38 0.39 7.08
N ALA A 44 -15.71 0.22 5.94
CA ALA A 44 -16.02 0.91 4.69
C ALA A 44 -17.18 0.24 3.90
N GLY A 45 -17.75 -0.86 4.39
CA GLY A 45 -18.86 -1.56 3.74
C GLY A 45 -18.50 -2.30 2.45
N VAL A 46 -17.22 -2.54 2.19
CA VAL A 46 -16.75 -3.16 0.94
C VAL A 46 -16.67 -4.68 1.11
N ALA A 47 -17.17 -5.49 0.17
CA ALA A 47 -17.09 -6.94 0.29
C ALA A 47 -15.66 -7.49 0.08
N LYS A 48 -15.35 -8.64 0.68
CA LYS A 48 -13.98 -9.21 0.65
C LYS A 48 -13.59 -9.73 -0.74
N SER A 49 -14.58 -10.14 -1.51
CA SER A 49 -14.44 -10.54 -2.92
C SER A 49 -14.08 -9.36 -3.82
N GLU A 50 -14.52 -8.16 -3.45
CA GLU A 50 -14.35 -6.95 -4.25
C GLU A 50 -13.03 -6.23 -3.97
N PHE A 51 -12.54 -6.30 -2.72
CA PHE A 51 -11.31 -5.62 -2.34
C PHE A 51 -10.50 -6.39 -1.30
N GLN A 52 -9.27 -6.72 -1.66
CA GLN A 52 -8.30 -7.42 -0.84
C GLN A 52 -7.05 -6.57 -0.63
N MET A 53 -6.31 -6.84 0.45
CA MET A 53 -5.11 -6.06 0.80
C MET A 53 -4.06 -6.02 -0.32
N ARG A 54 -3.95 -7.09 -1.12
CA ARG A 54 -3.04 -7.15 -2.28
C ARG A 54 -3.42 -6.19 -3.40
N ASP A 55 -4.69 -5.78 -3.47
CA ASP A 55 -5.19 -4.88 -4.51
C ASP A 55 -4.70 -3.45 -4.28
N LEU A 56 -4.24 -3.11 -3.06
CA LEU A 56 -3.51 -1.87 -2.80
C LEU A 56 -2.24 -1.76 -3.65
N ARG A 57 -1.52 -2.88 -3.86
CA ARG A 57 -0.32 -2.91 -4.69
C ARG A 57 -0.66 -2.71 -6.16
N ALA A 58 -1.73 -3.35 -6.62
CA ALA A 58 -2.25 -3.14 -7.98
C ALA A 58 -2.61 -1.67 -8.21
N LYS A 59 -3.39 -1.07 -7.30
CA LYS A 59 -3.80 0.34 -7.38
C LYS A 59 -2.59 1.29 -7.35
N ALA A 60 -1.62 1.06 -6.47
CA ALA A 60 -0.41 1.88 -6.39
C ALA A 60 0.40 1.88 -7.71
N GLY A 61 0.48 0.74 -8.38
CA GLY A 61 1.13 0.64 -9.70
C GLY A 61 0.40 1.43 -10.77
N THR A 62 -0.94 1.32 -10.79
CA THR A 62 -1.78 2.07 -11.73
C THR A 62 -1.70 3.57 -11.48
N ASP A 63 -1.80 4.02 -10.22
CA ASP A 63 -1.64 5.43 -9.84
C ASP A 63 -0.30 5.99 -10.28
N LYS A 64 0.77 5.18 -10.17
CA LYS A 64 2.09 5.59 -10.64
C LYS A 64 2.11 5.75 -12.15
N ALA A 65 1.58 4.79 -12.91
CA ALA A 65 1.54 4.86 -14.36
C ALA A 65 0.69 6.03 -14.88
N GLU A 66 -0.45 6.30 -14.24
CA GLU A 66 -1.33 7.42 -14.57
C GLU A 66 -0.67 8.77 -14.26
N SER A 67 -0.03 8.89 -13.10
CA SER A 67 0.61 10.15 -12.68
C SER A 67 1.92 10.44 -13.42
N SER A 68 2.71 9.42 -13.79
CA SER A 68 3.96 9.59 -14.55
C SER A 68 3.76 9.62 -16.06
N GLY A 69 2.66 9.05 -16.57
CA GLY A 69 2.50 8.73 -17.98
C GLY A 69 3.47 7.64 -18.48
N ASP A 70 4.23 7.02 -17.58
CA ASP A 70 5.33 6.11 -17.88
C ASP A 70 5.19 4.79 -17.10
N ILE A 71 4.91 3.73 -17.87
CA ILE A 71 4.75 2.37 -17.37
C ILE A 71 6.05 1.77 -16.80
N LEU A 72 7.22 2.28 -17.19
CA LEU A 72 8.51 1.82 -16.67
C LEU A 72 8.67 2.22 -15.20
N GLN A 73 8.24 3.42 -14.83
CA GLN A 73 8.24 3.83 -13.42
C GLN A 73 7.28 2.99 -12.57
N ALA A 74 6.13 2.61 -13.11
CA ALA A 74 5.22 1.69 -12.44
C ALA A 74 5.83 0.28 -12.31
N ARG A 75 6.53 -0.22 -13.33
CA ARG A 75 7.30 -1.47 -13.26
C ARG A 75 8.34 -1.43 -12.14
N ASP A 76 9.11 -0.36 -12.04
CA ASP A 76 10.19 -0.22 -11.07
C ASP A 76 9.66 -0.10 -9.65
N GLN A 77 8.59 0.68 -9.44
CA GLN A 77 7.91 0.77 -8.15
C GLN A 77 7.32 -0.58 -7.71
N LEU A 78 6.80 -1.36 -8.65
CA LEU A 78 6.32 -2.71 -8.38
C LEU A 78 7.45 -3.74 -8.31
N GLY A 79 8.70 -3.40 -8.66
CA GLY A 79 9.81 -4.36 -8.69
C GLY A 79 9.59 -5.51 -9.68
N HIS A 80 8.90 -5.25 -10.80
CA HIS A 80 8.68 -6.26 -11.83
C HIS A 80 9.88 -6.33 -12.80
N LYS A 81 10.25 -7.54 -13.23
CA LYS A 81 11.31 -7.73 -14.22
C LYS A 81 10.91 -7.33 -15.65
N ALA A 82 9.61 -7.41 -15.98
CA ALA A 82 9.09 -7.17 -17.32
C ALA A 82 7.84 -6.30 -17.29
N VAL A 83 7.71 -5.42 -18.30
CA VAL A 83 6.60 -4.48 -18.46
C VAL A 83 5.26 -5.19 -18.63
N VAL A 84 5.25 -6.35 -19.29
CA VAL A 84 4.06 -7.19 -19.51
C VAL A 84 3.35 -7.57 -18.20
N MET A 85 4.10 -7.73 -17.10
CA MET A 85 3.52 -8.02 -15.78
C MET A 85 2.81 -6.80 -15.19
N THR A 86 3.31 -5.59 -15.49
CA THR A 86 2.72 -4.31 -15.08
C THR A 86 1.49 -3.95 -15.92
N GLU A 87 1.49 -4.28 -17.21
CA GLU A 87 0.35 -4.05 -18.10
C GLU A 87 -0.94 -4.73 -17.60
N LYS A 88 -0.84 -5.92 -17.00
CA LYS A 88 -1.99 -6.62 -16.40
C LYS A 88 -2.67 -5.82 -15.30
N TYR A 89 -1.93 -4.97 -14.58
CA TYR A 89 -2.47 -4.15 -13.51
C TYR A 89 -3.14 -2.87 -14.02
N ILE A 90 -2.70 -2.34 -15.17
CA ILE A 90 -3.19 -1.08 -15.75
C ILE A 90 -4.41 -1.32 -16.67
N ARG A 91 -4.46 -2.43 -17.41
CA ARG A 91 -5.52 -2.68 -18.42
C ARG A 91 -6.95 -2.74 -17.88
N ASN A 92 -7.16 -3.01 -16.59
CA ASN A 92 -8.48 -3.38 -16.06
C ASN A 92 -9.33 -2.22 -15.52
N ARG A 93 -8.90 -0.94 -15.56
CA ARG A 93 -9.60 0.11 -14.77
C ARG A 93 -9.95 1.44 -15.45
N MET A 94 -10.47 1.38 -16.67
CA MET A 94 -11.10 2.49 -17.43
C MET A 94 -10.19 3.20 -18.43
N GLY A 95 -10.80 3.65 -19.53
CA GLY A 95 -10.17 4.14 -20.75
C GLY A 95 -9.15 5.26 -20.52
N LYS A 96 -8.15 5.30 -21.40
CA LYS A 96 -7.10 6.31 -21.43
C LYS A 96 -7.69 7.71 -21.18
N THR A 97 -7.27 8.34 -20.10
CA THR A 97 -7.53 9.77 -19.88
C THR A 97 -6.79 10.54 -20.97
N ALA A 98 -7.52 11.01 -21.97
CA ALA A 98 -6.96 11.87 -23.01
C ALA A 98 -6.79 13.29 -22.44
N THR A 99 -5.56 13.80 -22.45
CA THR A 99 -5.31 15.21 -22.17
C THR A 99 -5.95 16.08 -23.28
N PRO A 100 -6.63 17.19 -22.94
CA PRO A 100 -7.19 18.08 -23.95
C PRO A 100 -6.10 18.57 -24.90
N THR A 101 -6.29 18.37 -26.20
CA THR A 101 -5.47 19.00 -27.24
C THR A 101 -6.14 20.30 -27.63
N LYS A 102 -5.86 21.38 -26.88
CA LYS A 102 -5.96 22.79 -27.29
C LYS A 102 -5.47 23.70 -26.18
#